data_AF-A0A6M5YIQ8-F1
#
_entry.id   AF-A0A6M5YIQ8-F1
#
_cell.length_a   1.000
_cell.length_b   1.000
_cell.length_c   1.000
_cell.angle_alpha   90.00
_cell.angle_beta   90.00
_cell.angle_gamma   90.00
#
_symmetry.space_group_name_H-M   'P 1'
#
loop_
_entity.id
_entity.type
_entity.pdbx_description
1 polymer ?
#
loop_
_entity_poly.entity_id
_entity_poly.type
_entity_poly.pdbx_seq_one_letter_code
_entity_poly.pdbx_strand_id
1 'polypeptide(L)'
;MADNFEATYQKVGTFRIVDGAKVGGNVASYFCLSDGTVIHAVAGPLNARQYLQELRWAADLRKMAASESGGSTAKYRAVLRKGHLERLAVESGVRLPPNALPPIVAGPPPVPTDKPLHTHVGRGLNNQGQVHALLAYYPLPKIQQLYTIVFEDVLKEKVSTLPVVTK
;
A
#
# COMPACT_ATOMS: atom_id res chain seq x y z
N MET A 1 -5.43 -9.19 -22.82
CA MET A 1 -5.15 -8.36 -21.62
C MET A 1 -6.40 -7.52 -21.40
N ALA A 2 -6.88 -7.34 -20.16
CA ALA A 2 -8.13 -6.62 -19.94
C ALA A 2 -7.95 -5.11 -20.24
N ASP A 3 -8.78 -4.56 -21.13
CA ASP A 3 -8.79 -3.15 -21.58
C ASP A 3 -9.61 -2.22 -20.67
N ASN A 4 -10.08 -2.72 -19.51
CA ASN A 4 -11.00 -2.00 -18.64
C ASN A 4 -10.32 -1.59 -17.33
N PHE A 5 -10.58 -0.35 -16.91
CA PHE A 5 -10.29 0.15 -15.57
C PHE A 5 -11.45 -0.19 -14.64
N GLU A 6 -11.19 -0.92 -13.56
CA GLU A 6 -12.19 -1.27 -12.55
C GLU A 6 -11.85 -0.58 -11.22
N ALA A 7 -12.80 0.17 -10.68
CA ALA A 7 -12.72 0.75 -9.35
C ALA A 7 -13.83 0.16 -8.48
N THR A 8 -13.45 -0.51 -7.39
CA THR A 8 -14.37 -1.06 -6.40
C THR A 8 -14.12 -0.40 -5.05
N TYR A 9 -15.14 -0.36 -4.21
CA TYR A 9 -15.01 0.10 -2.83
C TYR A 9 -15.54 -0.96 -1.88
N GLN A 10 -14.86 -1.11 -0.75
CA GLN A 10 -15.31 -1.96 0.35
C GLN A 10 -15.31 -1.14 1.63
N LYS A 11 -16.45 -1.10 2.32
CA LYS A 11 -16.52 -0.50 3.65
C LYS A 11 -15.95 -1.49 4.67
N VAL A 12 -14.79 -1.16 5.22
CA VAL A 12 -14.08 -2.00 6.22
C VAL A 12 -14.13 -1.42 7.64
N GLY A 13 -14.80 -0.29 7.84
CA GLY A 13 -14.93 0.38 9.13
C GLY A 13 -16.14 1.31 9.18
N THR A 14 -16.50 1.77 10.38
CA THR A 14 -17.57 2.76 10.60
C THR A 14 -17.01 4.00 11.26
N PHE A 15 -17.55 5.17 10.93
CA PHE A 15 -17.28 6.39 11.70
C PHE A 15 -18.33 6.56 12.81
N ARG A 16 -17.96 7.30 13.85
CA ARG A 16 -18.84 7.78 14.92
C ARG A 16 -18.61 9.28 15.13
N ILE A 17 -19.54 9.94 15.80
CA ILE A 17 -19.33 11.30 16.31
C ILE A 17 -19.13 11.19 17.81
N VAL A 18 -17.98 11.65 18.30
CA VAL A 18 -17.64 11.70 19.74
C VAL A 18 -17.37 13.16 20.06
N ASP A 19 -18.12 13.73 21.01
CA ASP A 19 -18.01 15.14 21.42
C ASP A 19 -18.07 16.14 20.25
N GLY A 20 -18.93 15.86 19.25
CA GLY A 20 -19.10 16.70 18.06
C GLY A 20 -18.03 16.52 16.98
N ALA A 21 -16.99 15.71 17.22
CA ALA A 21 -15.95 15.39 16.24
C ALA A 21 -16.20 14.04 15.55
N LYS A 22 -15.98 13.98 14.24
CA LYS A 22 -15.98 12.71 13.50
C LYS A 22 -14.74 11.89 13.89
N VAL A 23 -14.97 10.70 14.42
CA VAL A 23 -13.94 9.71 14.75
C VAL A 23 -14.16 8.48 13.88
N GLY A 24 -13.18 8.16 13.04
CA GLY A 24 -13.23 7.02 12.12
C GLY A 24 -13.67 7.37 10.70
N GLY A 25 -13.74 6.36 9.83
CA GLY A 25 -14.17 6.53 8.44
C GLY A 25 -13.07 7.12 7.56
N ASN A 26 -11.82 6.84 7.89
CA ASN A 26 -10.71 6.97 6.97
C ASN A 26 -10.88 6.00 5.81
N VAL A 27 -10.19 6.31 4.73
CA VAL A 27 -10.23 5.55 3.50
C VAL A 27 -8.80 5.27 3.06
N ALA A 28 -8.62 4.15 2.38
CA ALA A 28 -7.40 3.84 1.66
C ALA A 28 -7.76 3.42 0.25
N SER A 29 -6.95 3.82 -0.71
CA SER A 29 -7.08 3.40 -2.11
C SER A 29 -5.99 2.39 -2.42
N TYR A 30 -6.36 1.24 -3.02
CA TYR A 30 -5.41 0.20 -3.41
C TYR A 30 -5.41 0.05 -4.93
N PHE A 31 -4.23 0.06 -5.52
CA PHE A 31 -4.02 -0.16 -6.95
C PHE A 31 -3.48 -1.57 -7.12
N CYS A 32 -4.34 -2.47 -7.61
CA CYS A 32 -4.11 -3.90 -7.60
C CYS A 32 -4.05 -4.51 -9.00
N LEU A 33 -3.44 -5.68 -9.08
CA LEU A 33 -3.67 -6.64 -10.15
C LEU A 33 -5.03 -7.32 -9.96
N SER A 34 -5.53 -7.96 -11.02
CA SER A 34 -6.82 -8.67 -11.02
C SER A 34 -6.92 -9.80 -9.99
N ASP A 35 -5.78 -10.31 -9.51
CA ASP A 35 -5.70 -11.36 -8.50
C ASP A 35 -5.56 -10.81 -7.06
N GLY A 36 -5.82 -9.51 -6.87
CA GLY A 36 -5.72 -8.82 -5.58
C GLY A 36 -4.30 -8.51 -5.12
N THR A 37 -3.28 -8.71 -5.97
CA THR A 37 -1.90 -8.32 -5.64
C THR A 37 -1.75 -6.81 -5.68
N VAL A 38 -1.31 -6.19 -4.58
CA VAL A 38 -1.17 -4.75 -4.46
C VAL A 38 0.12 -4.29 -5.14
N ILE A 39 0.00 -3.32 -6.04
CA ILE A 39 1.13 -2.59 -6.64
C ILE A 39 1.39 -1.30 -5.89
N HIS A 40 0.34 -0.60 -5.47
CA HIS A 40 0.44 0.66 -4.73
C HIS A 40 -0.76 0.85 -3.81
N ALA A 41 -0.60 1.65 -2.77
CA ALA A 41 -1.69 2.06 -1.91
C ALA A 41 -1.51 3.51 -1.45
N VAL A 42 -2.62 4.18 -1.18
CA VAL A 42 -2.64 5.52 -0.58
C VAL A 42 -3.47 5.51 0.69
N ALA A 43 -2.87 5.93 1.79
CA ALA A 43 -3.51 6.03 3.09
C ALA A 43 -4.13 7.42 3.27
N GLY A 44 -5.44 7.53 3.03
CA GLY A 44 -6.20 8.76 3.15
C GLY A 44 -7.11 9.03 1.95
N PRO A 45 -7.95 10.09 2.04
CA PRO A 45 -8.84 10.48 0.96
C PRO A 45 -8.08 11.00 -0.26
N LEU A 46 -8.59 10.65 -1.44
CA LEU A 46 -8.09 11.15 -2.73
C LEU A 46 -9.22 11.87 -3.46
N ASN A 47 -8.93 13.06 -4.01
CA ASN A 47 -9.78 13.65 -5.04
C ASN A 47 -9.50 13.00 -6.42
N ALA A 48 -10.35 13.27 -7.41
CA ALA A 48 -10.24 12.65 -8.74
C ALA A 48 -8.89 12.89 -9.42
N ARG A 49 -8.30 14.08 -9.27
CA ARG A 49 -6.99 14.40 -9.86
C ARG A 49 -5.88 13.59 -9.20
N GLN A 50 -5.87 13.55 -7.87
CA GLN A 50 -4.89 12.78 -7.13
C GLN A 50 -5.04 11.28 -7.43
N TYR A 51 -6.27 10.76 -7.44
CA TYR A 51 -6.53 9.38 -7.79
C TYR A 51 -5.95 9.02 -9.17
N LEU A 52 -6.19 9.85 -10.19
CA LEU A 52 -5.65 9.63 -11.53
C LEU A 52 -4.12 9.68 -11.56
N GLN A 53 -3.51 10.59 -10.80
CA GLN A 53 -2.05 10.68 -10.70
C GLN A 53 -1.44 9.43 -10.06
N GLU A 54 -2.02 8.95 -8.97
CA GLU A 54 -1.58 7.76 -8.24
C GLU A 54 -1.78 6.49 -9.08
N LEU A 55 -2.89 6.40 -9.81
CA LEU A 55 -3.16 5.33 -10.78
C LEU A 55 -2.10 5.29 -11.88
N ARG A 56 -1.79 6.44 -12.49
CA ARG A 56 -0.78 6.54 -13.55
C ARG A 56 0.58 6.11 -13.04
N TRP A 57 0.97 6.59 -11.86
CA TRP A 57 2.24 6.20 -11.25
C TRP A 57 2.31 4.68 -11.02
N ALA A 58 1.28 4.08 -10.43
CA ALA A 58 1.23 2.63 -10.21
C ALA A 58 1.28 1.83 -11.53
N ALA A 59 0.58 2.30 -12.57
CA ALA A 59 0.58 1.66 -13.88
C ALA A 59 1.95 1.74 -14.56
N ASP A 60 2.61 2.89 -14.50
CA ASP A 60 3.91 3.09 -15.13
C ASP A 60 5.03 2.35 -14.39
N LEU A 61 5.01 2.35 -13.05
CA LEU A 61 5.90 1.53 -12.24
C LEU A 61 5.74 0.04 -12.56
N ARG A 62 4.51 -0.45 -12.72
CA ARG A 62 4.24 -1.82 -13.15
C ARG A 62 4.80 -2.13 -14.55
N LYS A 63 4.59 -1.24 -15.52
CA LYS A 63 5.11 -1.43 -16.89
C LYS A 63 6.64 -1.51 -16.89
N MET A 64 7.29 -0.61 -16.14
CA MET A 64 8.73 -0.61 -15.94
C MET A 64 9.19 -1.93 -15.33
N ALA A 65 8.57 -2.37 -14.23
CA ALA A 65 8.88 -3.64 -13.58
C ALA A 65 8.71 -4.83 -14.53
N ALA A 66 7.63 -4.86 -15.31
CA ALA A 66 7.38 -5.93 -16.28
C ALA A 66 8.48 -5.99 -17.35
N SER A 67 8.86 -4.83 -17.90
CA SER A 67 9.91 -4.70 -18.91
C SER A 67 11.29 -5.13 -18.38
N GLU A 68 11.69 -4.60 -17.22
CA GLU A 68 13.03 -4.86 -16.65
C GLU A 68 13.18 -6.25 -16.03
N SER A 69 12.05 -6.88 -15.65
CA SER A 69 12.11 -8.19 -15.00
C SER A 69 12.59 -9.32 -15.90
N GLY A 70 12.36 -9.22 -17.22
CA GLY A 70 12.59 -10.33 -18.16
C GLY A 70 11.90 -11.63 -17.73
N GLY A 71 10.73 -11.54 -17.08
CA GLY A 71 9.99 -12.68 -16.53
C GLY A 71 10.45 -13.15 -15.13
N SER A 72 11.53 -12.60 -14.58
CA SER A 72 11.98 -12.94 -13.23
C SER A 72 11.15 -12.25 -12.15
N THR A 73 10.43 -13.03 -11.35
CA THR A 73 9.64 -12.50 -10.22
C THR A 73 10.49 -11.75 -9.20
N ALA A 74 11.73 -12.20 -8.97
CA ALA A 74 12.65 -11.52 -8.05
C ALA A 74 13.04 -10.13 -8.58
N LYS A 75 13.39 -10.01 -9.87
CA LYS A 75 13.66 -8.71 -10.49
C LYS A 75 12.44 -7.81 -10.51
N TYR A 76 11.26 -8.36 -10.83
CA TYR A 76 10.00 -7.63 -10.81
C TYR A 76 9.73 -7.00 -9.43
N ARG A 77 9.89 -7.78 -8.35
CA ARG A 77 9.80 -7.27 -6.97
C ARG A 77 10.86 -6.21 -6.65
N ALA A 78 12.08 -6.37 -7.17
CA ALA A 78 13.16 -5.42 -6.95
C ALA A 78 12.84 -4.05 -7.54
N VAL A 79 12.27 -4.01 -8.75
CA VAL A 79 11.86 -2.75 -9.39
C VAL A 79 10.72 -2.08 -8.61
N LEU A 80 9.71 -2.83 -8.19
CA LEU A 80 8.61 -2.26 -7.39
C LEU A 80 9.12 -1.70 -6.06
N ARG A 81 9.97 -2.46 -5.35
CA ARG A 81 10.62 -1.99 -4.12
C ARG A 81 11.38 -0.69 -4.36
N LYS A 82 12.18 -0.64 -5.42
CA LYS A 82 12.95 0.55 -5.79
C LYS A 82 12.04 1.76 -5.99
N GLY A 83 10.94 1.60 -6.74
CA GLY A 83 9.97 2.68 -6.96
C GLY A 83 9.36 3.21 -5.65
N HIS A 84 9.00 2.34 -4.71
CA HIS A 84 8.49 2.79 -3.40
C HIS A 84 9.57 3.47 -2.54
N LEU A 85 10.82 2.99 -2.58
CA LEU A 85 11.93 3.64 -1.87
C LEU A 85 12.26 5.03 -2.43
N GLU A 86 12.19 5.19 -3.75
CA GLU A 86 12.37 6.48 -4.41
C GLU A 86 11.27 7.46 -3.99
N ARG A 87 10.00 7.03 -4.00
CA ARG A 87 8.90 7.85 -3.49
C ARG A 87 9.03 8.18 -2.01
N LEU A 88 9.39 7.19 -1.18
CA LEU A 88 9.64 7.42 0.24
C LEU A 88 10.69 8.53 0.44
N ALA A 89 11.80 8.46 -0.30
CA ALA A 89 12.86 9.45 -0.22
C ALA A 89 12.41 10.85 -0.68
N VAL A 90 11.63 10.93 -1.76
CA VAL A 90 11.14 12.21 -2.29
C VAL A 90 10.09 12.85 -1.37
N GLU A 91 9.15 12.06 -0.85
CA GLU A 91 7.99 12.58 -0.12
C GLU A 91 8.25 12.79 1.38
N SER A 92 9.15 11.99 1.98
CA SER A 92 9.45 12.05 3.41
C SER A 92 10.87 12.49 3.75
N GLY A 93 11.76 12.57 2.76
CA GLY A 93 13.19 12.79 2.97
C GLY A 93 13.94 11.57 3.54
N VAL A 94 13.25 10.47 3.85
CA VAL A 94 13.85 9.27 4.46
C VAL A 94 14.39 8.32 3.39
N ARG A 95 15.65 7.92 3.55
CA ARG A 95 16.27 6.85 2.75
C ARG A 95 16.52 5.64 3.64
N LEU A 96 15.83 4.54 3.37
CA LEU A 96 16.09 3.28 4.05
C LEU A 96 17.40 2.67 3.51
N PRO A 97 18.32 2.24 4.37
CA PRO A 97 19.56 1.65 3.91
C PRO A 97 19.28 0.24 3.33
N PRO A 98 20.03 -0.22 2.33
CA PRO A 98 19.77 -1.51 1.67
C PRO A 98 19.74 -2.72 2.62
N ASN A 99 20.56 -2.68 3.67
CA ASN A 99 20.64 -3.73 4.70
C ASN A 99 19.47 -3.74 5.69
N ALA A 100 18.62 -2.71 5.72
CA ALA A 100 17.40 -2.72 6.54
C ALA A 100 16.26 -3.53 5.90
N LEU A 101 16.35 -3.80 4.59
CA LEU A 101 15.29 -4.48 3.85
C LEU A 101 15.55 -5.98 3.77
N PRO A 102 14.51 -6.83 3.84
CA PRO A 102 14.66 -8.27 3.67
C PRO A 102 15.14 -8.61 2.25
N PRO A 103 15.95 -9.66 2.07
CA PRO A 103 16.41 -10.07 0.75
C PRO A 103 15.24 -10.44 -0.16
N ILE A 104 15.36 -10.12 -1.46
CA ILE A 104 14.37 -10.56 -2.46
C ILE A 104 14.77 -11.94 -2.96
N VAL A 105 14.11 -12.96 -2.42
CA VAL A 105 14.27 -14.35 -2.86
C VAL A 105 13.33 -14.67 -4.01
N ALA A 106 13.56 -15.76 -4.75
CA ALA A 106 12.56 -16.33 -5.67
C ALA A 106 11.42 -17.01 -4.88
N GLY A 107 10.24 -17.15 -5.49
CA GLY A 107 9.06 -17.77 -4.84
C GLY A 107 7.98 -16.77 -4.40
N PRO A 108 7.03 -17.20 -3.54
CA PRO A 108 5.90 -16.36 -3.14
C PRO A 108 6.37 -15.13 -2.34
N PRO A 109 5.66 -14.00 -2.43
CA PRO A 109 5.98 -12.83 -1.64
C PRO A 109 5.84 -13.14 -0.14
N PRO A 110 6.73 -12.61 0.71
CA PRO A 110 6.60 -12.75 2.16
C PRO A 110 5.30 -12.10 2.65
N VAL A 111 4.67 -12.71 3.66
CA VAL A 111 3.48 -12.14 4.31
C VAL A 111 3.88 -10.84 5.04
N PRO A 112 3.21 -9.71 4.74
CA PRO A 112 3.44 -8.47 5.47
C PRO A 112 3.25 -8.58 6.97
N THR A 113 4.05 -7.81 7.71
CA THR A 113 3.86 -7.56 9.15
C THR A 113 3.99 -6.07 9.43
N ASP A 114 3.48 -5.61 10.57
CA ASP A 114 3.56 -4.23 11.05
C ASP A 114 4.94 -3.84 11.59
N LYS A 115 5.85 -4.80 11.80
CA LYS A 115 7.18 -4.58 12.38
C LYS A 115 7.96 -3.38 11.81
N PRO A 116 8.00 -3.14 10.49
CA PRO A 116 8.71 -1.98 9.94
C PRO A 116 8.17 -0.64 10.44
N LEU A 117 6.87 -0.56 10.72
CA LEU A 117 6.17 0.65 11.18
C LEU A 117 6.52 0.98 12.63
N HIS A 118 6.89 -0.02 13.43
CA HIS A 118 7.21 0.14 14.84
C HIS A 118 8.67 0.50 15.12
N THR A 119 9.52 0.57 14.09
CA THR A 119 10.90 1.05 14.20
C THR A 119 10.94 2.57 14.44
N HIS A 120 12.06 3.11 14.94
CA HIS A 120 12.19 4.56 15.15
C HIS A 120 11.95 5.35 13.86
N VAL A 121 12.49 4.87 12.74
CA VAL A 121 12.27 5.44 11.41
C VAL A 121 10.80 5.31 11.01
N GLY A 122 10.20 4.12 11.14
CA GLY A 122 8.81 3.86 10.77
C GLY A 122 7.81 4.73 11.52
N ARG A 123 8.01 4.97 12.82
CA ARG A 123 7.14 5.83 13.63
C ARG A 123 7.25 7.31 13.28
N GLY A 124 8.39 7.74 12.73
CA GLY A 124 8.60 9.14 12.31
C GLY A 124 8.00 9.47 10.95
N LEU A 125 7.53 8.48 10.20
CA LEU A 125 6.89 8.68 8.89
C LEU A 125 5.43 9.07 9.04
N ASN A 126 4.95 9.92 8.13
CA ASN A 126 3.51 10.12 7.94
C ASN A 126 2.85 8.85 7.35
N ASN A 127 1.52 8.85 7.29
CA ASN A 127 0.75 7.68 6.82
C ASN A 127 1.23 7.17 5.46
N GLN A 128 1.48 8.08 4.51
CA GLN A 128 1.89 7.68 3.16
C GLN A 128 3.32 7.15 3.12
N GLY A 129 4.24 7.73 3.88
CA GLY A 129 5.60 7.22 4.05
C GLY A 129 5.60 5.83 4.68
N GLN A 130 4.73 5.57 5.64
CA GLN A 130 4.55 4.24 6.23
C GLN A 130 4.07 3.22 5.19
N VAL A 131 3.15 3.59 4.30
CA VAL A 131 2.72 2.72 3.19
C VAL A 131 3.88 2.45 2.22
N HIS A 132 4.64 3.47 1.84
CA HIS A 132 5.82 3.29 0.96
C HIS A 132 6.86 2.38 1.60
N ALA A 133 7.15 2.55 2.90
CA ALA A 133 8.04 1.66 3.63
C ALA A 133 7.47 0.23 3.63
N LEU A 134 6.20 0.03 3.95
CA LEU A 134 5.57 -1.28 4.00
C LEU A 134 5.65 -2.02 2.65
N LEU A 135 5.34 -1.34 1.55
CA LEU A 135 5.43 -1.91 0.19
C LEU A 135 6.87 -2.10 -0.30
N ALA A 136 7.84 -1.36 0.24
CA ALA A 136 9.26 -1.62 0.01
C ALA A 136 9.75 -2.88 0.75
N TYR A 137 9.31 -3.09 2.00
CA TYR A 137 9.63 -4.30 2.76
C TYR A 137 8.97 -5.54 2.12
N TYR A 138 7.70 -5.44 1.76
CA TYR A 138 6.87 -6.54 1.27
C TYR A 138 6.29 -6.22 -0.12
N PRO A 139 7.10 -6.26 -1.20
CA PRO A 139 6.60 -6.00 -2.55
C PRO A 139 5.69 -7.14 -3.02
N LEU A 140 4.57 -6.78 -3.66
CA LEU A 140 3.51 -7.67 -4.13
C LEU A 140 2.72 -8.40 -3.03
N PRO A 141 2.28 -7.73 -1.96
CA PRO A 141 1.43 -8.38 -0.99
C PRO A 141 0.02 -8.57 -1.57
N LYS A 142 -0.72 -9.57 -1.08
CA LYS A 142 -2.15 -9.66 -1.36
C LYS A 142 -2.91 -8.61 -0.55
N ILE A 143 -3.95 -8.03 -1.13
CA ILE A 143 -4.76 -7.01 -0.45
C ILE A 143 -5.28 -7.52 0.89
N GLN A 144 -5.69 -8.80 0.98
CA GLN A 144 -6.17 -9.43 2.21
C GLN A 144 -5.11 -9.51 3.33
N GLN A 145 -3.83 -9.44 2.97
CA GLN A 145 -2.72 -9.43 3.94
C GLN A 145 -2.31 -8.01 4.32
N LEU A 146 -2.55 -7.03 3.44
CA LEU A 146 -2.07 -5.66 3.59
C LEU A 146 -3.09 -4.75 4.27
N TYR A 147 -4.39 -4.91 3.94
CA TYR A 147 -5.39 -3.90 4.29
C TYR A 147 -5.52 -3.70 5.80
N THR A 148 -5.49 -4.77 6.59
CA THR A 148 -5.57 -4.68 8.06
C THR A 148 -4.42 -3.85 8.63
N ILE A 149 -3.18 -4.03 8.15
CA ILE A 149 -2.03 -3.25 8.62
C ILE A 149 -2.20 -1.77 8.24
N VAL A 150 -2.66 -1.48 7.03
CA VAL A 150 -2.88 -0.08 6.61
C VAL A 150 -3.99 0.58 7.45
N PHE A 151 -5.07 -0.12 7.76
CA PHE A 151 -6.13 0.46 8.58
C PHE A 151 -5.71 0.59 10.06
N GLU A 152 -5.24 -0.49 10.67
CA GLU A 152 -4.98 -0.52 12.11
C GLU A 152 -3.67 0.18 12.50
N ASP A 153 -2.60 -0.03 11.72
CA ASP A 153 -1.27 0.45 12.09
C ASP A 153 -0.89 1.76 11.40
N VAL A 154 -1.39 2.03 10.19
CA VAL A 154 -1.10 3.29 9.49
C VAL A 154 -2.18 4.33 9.79
N LEU A 155 -3.46 4.02 9.53
CA LEU A 155 -4.58 4.96 9.72
C LEU A 155 -5.09 5.04 11.16
N LYS A 156 -4.60 4.15 12.06
CA LYS A 156 -5.03 4.06 13.46
C LYS A 156 -6.54 3.84 13.61
N GLU A 157 -7.13 3.09 12.68
CA GLU A 157 -8.54 2.72 12.67
C GLU A 157 -8.75 1.23 12.86
N LYS A 158 -9.77 0.85 13.62
CA LYS A 158 -10.16 -0.55 13.75
C LYS A 158 -10.98 -0.99 12.54
N VAL A 159 -10.53 -2.09 11.93
CA VAL A 159 -11.33 -2.81 10.94
C VAL A 159 -12.54 -3.40 11.65
N SER A 160 -13.73 -3.10 11.15
CA SER A 160 -14.97 -3.69 11.64
C SER A 160 -15.10 -5.12 11.13
N THR A 161 -15.20 -6.08 12.04
CA THR A 161 -15.52 -7.48 11.73
C THR A 161 -17.02 -7.76 11.67
N LEU A 162 -17.86 -6.76 12.00
CA LEU A 162 -19.31 -6.89 11.90
C LEU A 162 -19.73 -7.00 10.43
N PRO A 163 -20.68 -7.90 10.09
CA PRO A 163 -21.16 -8.05 8.73
C PRO A 163 -21.70 -6.71 8.21
N VAL A 164 -21.35 -6.38 6.97
CA VAL A 164 -21.96 -5.24 6.27
C VAL A 164 -23.42 -5.59 6.06
N VAL A 165 -24.32 -4.99 6.85
CA VAL A 165 -25.75 -5.13 6.64
C VAL A 165 -26.09 -4.43 5.33
N THR A 166 -26.25 -5.18 4.25
CA THR A 166 -26.89 -4.70 3.02
C THR A 166 -28.33 -4.37 3.36
N LYS A 167 -28.68 -3.08 3.30
CA LYS A 167 -30.07 -2.63 3.27
C LYS A 167 -30.63 -2.80 1.87
#